data_AF-A0A1B6GSD3-F1
#
_entry.id   AF-A0A1B6GSD3-F1
#
_cell.length_a   1.000
_cell.length_b   1.000
_cell.length_c   1.000
_cell.angle_alpha   90.00
_cell.angle_beta   90.00
_cell.angle_gamma   90.00
#
_symmetry.space_group_name_H-M   'P 1'
#
loop_
_entity.id
_entity.type
_entity.pdbx_description
1 polymer ?
#
loop_
_entity_poly.entity_id
_entity_poly.type
_entity_poly.pdbx_seq_one_letter_code
_entity_poly.pdbx_strand_id
1 'polypeptide(L)'
;RKGQVLTVTVDEDNVIRYIMSNFNNPDLALRMASRCNLAGAEELFVTRFNQLFANGKYEEAAKVAANAPKGILRTQQTIQKFQQVQAGAGQSSPLLQYFSILLDRGQLNQYESVELCRPVLVQGRKQLLEKWLKEDKLECSEELGDLVKSVDVTLALSVYLRGNVPQKVIQCFAEVGQLNKIVMYAKKVGYTPDYIQLLRNIVRANPENGATFASYLVSGDEQLADINQIVDVFMEQNMLQQCTSFLVDALKHNRPQEGPLQTRLLEMNLIGAPQVADAIFSTNMFSHYDRAHIAQLCEKAGLLQRALEH
;
A
#
# COMPACT_ATOMS: atom_id res chain seq x y z
N ARG A 1 -8.41 72.32 -9.92
CA ARG A 1 -8.80 70.94 -9.53
C ARG A 1 -7.53 70.09 -9.47
N LYS A 2 -7.22 69.43 -8.35
CA LYS A 2 -5.88 68.89 -8.03
C LYS A 2 -5.43 67.64 -8.81
N GLY A 3 -6.13 67.20 -9.86
CA GLY A 3 -5.67 66.14 -10.76
C GLY A 3 -5.27 64.80 -10.11
N GLN A 4 -5.71 64.52 -8.89
CA GLN A 4 -5.28 63.34 -8.16
C GLN A 4 -6.01 62.09 -8.68
N VAL A 5 -5.24 61.06 -9.00
CA VAL A 5 -5.74 59.71 -9.25
C VAL A 5 -5.59 58.94 -7.95
N LEU A 6 -6.73 58.55 -7.35
CA LEU A 6 -6.79 57.78 -6.12
C LEU A 6 -7.31 56.38 -6.42
N THR A 7 -6.79 55.40 -5.69
CA THR A 7 -7.27 54.02 -5.73
C THR A 7 -7.57 53.57 -4.31
N VAL A 8 -8.72 52.91 -4.13
CA VAL A 8 -9.14 52.34 -2.86
C VAL A 8 -9.40 50.86 -3.10
N THR A 9 -8.76 50.02 -2.31
CA THR A 9 -8.91 48.56 -2.33
C THR A 9 -9.20 48.04 -0.92
N VAL A 10 -9.76 46.84 -0.83
CA VAL A 10 -9.98 46.18 0.45
C VAL A 10 -8.65 45.71 1.02
N ASP A 11 -8.43 45.96 2.30
CA ASP A 11 -7.31 45.39 3.06
C ASP A 11 -7.72 44.00 3.56
N GLU A 12 -7.27 42.96 2.86
CA GLU A 12 -7.64 41.57 3.11
C GLU A 12 -7.21 41.05 4.48
N ASP A 13 -6.14 41.60 5.06
CA ASP A 13 -5.61 41.18 6.36
C ASP A 13 -6.39 41.78 7.53
N ASN A 14 -6.92 43.00 7.36
CA ASN A 14 -7.55 43.74 8.44
C ASN A 14 -9.08 43.84 8.35
N VAL A 15 -9.69 43.57 7.18
CA VAL A 15 -11.13 43.77 6.97
C VAL A 15 -11.99 42.97 7.94
N ILE A 16 -11.63 41.71 8.23
CA ILE A 16 -12.38 40.87 9.16
C ILE A 16 -12.27 41.41 10.59
N ARG A 17 -11.06 41.76 11.02
CA ARG A 17 -10.81 42.35 12.34
C ARG A 17 -11.55 43.68 12.51
N TYR A 18 -11.56 44.51 11.46
CA TYR A 18 -12.28 45.78 11.44
C TYR A 18 -13.80 45.59 11.60
N ILE A 19 -14.37 44.59 10.91
CA ILE A 19 -15.80 44.23 11.04
C ILE A 19 -16.12 43.78 12.47
N MET A 20 -15.24 43.00 13.08
CA MET A 20 -15.43 42.54 14.46
C MET A 20 -15.31 43.67 15.48
N SER A 21 -14.25 44.49 15.41
CA SER A 21 -13.98 45.50 16.44
C SER A 21 -14.86 46.74 16.32
N ASN A 22 -15.11 47.22 15.10
CA ASN A 22 -15.79 48.51 14.90
C ASN A 22 -17.29 48.36 14.64
N PHE A 23 -17.70 47.30 13.95
CA PHE A 23 -19.12 47.06 13.65
C PHE A 23 -19.78 46.04 14.59
N ASN A 24 -19.00 45.31 15.40
CA ASN A 24 -19.46 44.25 16.29
C ASN A 24 -20.43 43.27 15.61
N ASN A 25 -20.15 42.92 14.35
CA ASN A 25 -21.02 42.10 13.51
C ASN A 25 -20.35 40.77 13.15
N PRO A 26 -20.40 39.76 14.04
CA PRO A 26 -19.74 38.48 13.84
C PRO A 26 -20.36 37.67 12.69
N ASP A 27 -21.67 37.82 12.43
CA ASP A 27 -22.34 37.13 11.31
C ASP A 27 -21.83 37.62 9.95
N LEU A 28 -21.62 38.93 9.81
CA LEU A 28 -21.03 39.51 8.60
C LEU A 28 -19.57 39.06 8.43
N ALA A 29 -18.77 39.12 9.51
CA ALA A 29 -17.38 38.68 9.51
C ALA A 29 -17.25 37.20 9.08
N LEU A 30 -18.09 36.32 9.63
CA LEU A 30 -18.13 34.89 9.26
C LEU A 30 -18.50 34.67 7.80
N ARG A 31 -19.54 35.34 7.30
CA ARG A 31 -19.98 35.19 5.91
C ARG A 31 -18.93 35.71 4.93
N MET A 32 -18.30 36.83 5.24
CA MET A 32 -17.27 37.44 4.40
C MET A 32 -16.00 36.59 4.38
N ALA A 33 -15.54 36.12 5.55
CA ALA A 33 -14.38 35.24 5.64
C ALA A 33 -14.59 33.91 4.92
N SER A 34 -15.77 33.29 5.05
CA SER A 34 -16.10 32.03 4.36
C SER A 34 -16.17 32.20 2.84
N ARG A 35 -16.78 33.28 2.35
CA ARG A 35 -16.98 33.51 0.90
C ARG A 35 -15.71 33.96 0.19
N CYS A 36 -14.88 34.74 0.86
CA CYS A 36 -13.69 35.35 0.26
C CYS A 36 -12.38 34.67 0.70
N ASN A 37 -12.45 33.61 1.52
CA ASN A 37 -11.30 32.89 2.07
C ASN A 37 -10.29 33.80 2.80
N LEU A 38 -10.80 34.83 3.50
CA LEU A 38 -10.00 35.81 4.24
C LEU A 38 -9.56 35.27 5.59
N ALA A 39 -8.36 35.65 6.03
CA ALA A 39 -7.80 35.28 7.32
C ALA A 39 -8.42 36.11 8.47
N GLY A 40 -8.28 35.64 9.72
CA GLY A 40 -8.68 36.38 10.92
C GLY A 40 -10.09 36.06 11.44
N ALA A 41 -10.79 35.10 10.83
CA ALA A 41 -12.07 34.58 11.34
C ALA A 41 -11.94 33.20 12.00
N GLU A 42 -10.74 32.64 12.13
CA GLU A 42 -10.53 31.28 12.62
C GLU A 42 -11.11 31.08 14.01
N GLU A 43 -10.86 32.04 14.92
CA GLU A 43 -11.40 32.03 16.27
C GLU A 43 -12.94 32.13 16.30
N LEU A 44 -13.55 32.83 15.33
CA LEU A 44 -15.01 32.93 15.23
C LEU A 44 -15.65 31.58 14.92
N PHE A 45 -15.06 30.81 14.01
CA PHE A 45 -15.54 29.46 13.69
C PHE A 45 -15.41 28.53 14.89
N VAL A 46 -14.28 28.57 15.59
CA VAL A 46 -14.06 27.76 16.82
C VAL A 46 -15.05 28.12 17.91
N THR A 47 -15.26 29.41 18.14
CA THR A 47 -16.20 29.92 19.16
C THR A 47 -17.62 29.51 18.83
N ARG A 48 -18.04 29.71 17.57
CA ARG A 48 -19.37 29.31 17.11
C ARG A 48 -19.59 27.81 17.19
N PHE A 49 -18.59 27.03 16.81
CA PHE A 49 -18.61 25.57 16.93
C PHE A 49 -18.83 25.15 18.39
N ASN A 50 -18.01 25.66 19.31
CA ASN A 50 -18.10 25.31 20.74
C ASN A 50 -19.46 25.72 21.34
N GLN A 51 -20.01 26.89 20.96
CA GLN A 51 -21.34 27.31 21.39
C GLN A 51 -22.44 26.37 20.90
N LEU A 52 -22.42 25.97 19.62
CA LEU A 52 -23.41 25.04 19.07
C LEU A 52 -23.29 23.65 19.71
N PHE A 53 -22.05 23.21 19.93
CA PHE A 53 -21.76 21.93 20.56
C PHE A 53 -22.24 21.89 22.02
N ALA A 54 -21.98 22.93 22.81
CA ALA A 54 -22.44 23.04 24.19
C ALA A 54 -23.98 23.10 24.30
N ASN A 55 -24.65 23.66 23.29
CA ASN A 55 -26.12 23.72 23.21
C ASN A 55 -26.76 22.42 22.67
N GLY A 56 -25.99 21.34 22.46
CA GLY A 56 -26.49 20.07 21.93
C GLY A 56 -26.90 20.09 20.46
N LYS A 57 -26.59 21.16 19.72
CA LYS A 57 -26.92 21.31 18.29
C LYS A 57 -25.82 20.71 17.41
N TYR A 58 -25.65 19.39 17.48
CA TYR A 58 -24.54 18.69 16.83
C TYR A 58 -24.56 18.78 15.29
N GLU A 59 -25.73 18.73 14.66
CA GLU A 59 -25.84 18.84 13.20
C GLU A 59 -25.39 20.22 12.69
N GLU A 60 -25.80 21.30 13.36
CA GLU A 60 -25.36 22.66 13.02
C GLU A 60 -23.85 22.83 13.30
N ALA A 61 -23.35 22.29 14.41
CA ALA A 61 -21.93 22.31 14.73
C ALA A 61 -21.10 21.59 13.64
N ALA A 62 -21.58 20.45 13.15
CA ALA A 62 -20.95 19.72 12.04
C ALA A 62 -20.93 20.53 10.74
N LYS A 63 -22.02 21.23 10.40
CA LYS A 63 -22.07 22.13 9.22
C LYS A 63 -21.07 23.28 9.33
N VAL A 64 -20.88 23.84 10.54
CA VAL A 64 -19.86 24.88 10.80
C VAL A 64 -18.46 24.31 10.62
N ALA A 65 -18.17 23.15 11.20
CA ALA A 65 -16.87 22.50 11.07
C ALA A 65 -16.52 22.15 9.61
N ALA A 66 -17.51 21.66 8.86
CA ALA A 66 -17.36 21.37 7.43
C ALA A 66 -17.19 22.62 6.56
N ASN A 67 -17.64 23.80 7.02
CA ASN A 67 -17.62 25.08 6.25
C ASN A 67 -16.39 25.93 6.57
N ALA A 68 -15.64 25.53 7.60
CA ALA A 68 -14.58 26.36 8.13
C ALA A 68 -13.47 26.52 7.06
N PRO A 69 -13.00 27.76 6.83
CA PRO A 69 -11.98 28.02 5.82
C PRO A 69 -10.71 27.24 6.16
N LYS A 70 -10.00 26.79 5.12
CA LYS A 70 -8.77 25.97 5.24
C LYS A 70 -8.90 24.72 6.12
N GLY A 71 -10.12 24.25 6.41
CA GLY A 71 -10.34 23.06 7.23
C GLY A 71 -9.90 23.21 8.69
N ILE A 72 -9.87 24.42 9.25
CA ILE A 72 -9.43 24.68 10.65
C ILE A 72 -10.15 23.83 11.72
N LEU A 73 -11.37 23.38 11.43
CA LEU A 73 -12.18 22.54 12.32
C LEU A 73 -12.22 21.07 11.87
N ARG A 74 -11.57 20.70 10.77
CA ARG A 74 -11.43 19.31 10.28
C ARG A 74 -10.18 18.66 10.87
N THR A 75 -10.13 18.63 12.20
CA THR A 75 -8.98 18.17 12.98
C THR A 75 -9.37 16.97 13.84
N GLN A 76 -8.36 16.23 14.30
CA GLN A 76 -8.56 15.09 15.19
C GLN A 76 -9.26 15.50 16.51
N GLN A 77 -9.02 16.72 17.00
CA GLN A 77 -9.68 17.24 18.20
C GLN A 77 -11.20 17.40 18.00
N THR A 78 -11.64 17.86 16.83
CA THR A 78 -13.07 17.98 16.53
C THR A 78 -13.73 16.61 16.49
N ILE A 79 -13.07 15.61 15.88
CA ILE A 79 -13.55 14.22 15.82
C ILE A 79 -13.69 13.64 17.23
N GLN A 80 -12.69 13.82 18.08
CA GLN A 80 -12.71 13.36 19.47
C GLN A 80 -13.87 13.96 20.27
N LYS A 81 -14.17 15.25 20.07
CA LYS A 81 -15.35 15.88 20.69
C LYS A 81 -16.63 15.16 20.29
N PHE A 82 -16.85 14.92 18.99
CA PHE A 82 -18.03 14.18 18.52
C PHE A 82 -18.07 12.72 19.01
N GLN A 83 -16.91 12.07 19.14
CA GLN A 83 -16.80 10.69 19.61
C GLN A 83 -17.18 10.53 21.09
N GLN A 84 -16.93 11.54 21.92
CA GLN A 84 -17.29 11.52 23.34
C GLN A 84 -18.80 11.64 23.58
N VAL A 85 -19.57 12.09 22.59
CA VAL A 85 -21.01 12.26 22.73
C VAL A 85 -21.70 10.91 22.51
N GLN A 86 -22.34 10.40 23.55
CA GLN A 86 -23.20 9.22 23.44
C GLN A 86 -24.49 9.58 22.72
N ALA A 87 -24.86 8.76 21.72
CA ALA A 87 -26.12 8.93 21.00
C ALA A 87 -27.29 8.54 21.92
N GLY A 88 -28.35 9.36 21.96
CA GLY A 88 -29.60 8.98 22.62
C GLY A 88 -30.26 7.79 21.91
N ALA A 89 -31.02 6.98 22.65
CA ALA A 89 -31.70 5.81 22.09
C ALA A 89 -32.58 6.19 20.88
N GLY A 90 -32.27 5.63 19.70
CA GLY A 90 -32.99 5.89 18.45
C GLY A 90 -32.49 7.08 17.62
N GLN A 91 -31.53 7.88 18.11
CA GLN A 91 -30.89 8.93 17.31
C GLN A 91 -29.61 8.42 16.65
N SER A 92 -29.33 8.88 15.42
CA SER A 92 -28.05 8.62 14.76
C SER A 92 -26.91 9.26 15.55
N SER A 93 -25.76 8.57 15.63
CA SER A 93 -24.61 9.09 16.35
C SER A 93 -24.18 10.46 15.80
N PRO A 94 -23.94 11.47 16.66
CA PRO A 94 -23.44 12.77 16.23
C PRO A 94 -22.17 12.69 15.37
N LEU A 95 -21.31 11.70 15.65
CA LEU A 95 -20.11 11.42 14.86
C LEU A 95 -20.45 10.97 13.43
N LEU A 96 -21.44 10.09 13.27
CA LEU A 96 -21.90 9.67 11.94
C LEU A 96 -22.57 10.81 11.18
N GLN A 97 -23.33 11.67 11.85
CA GLN A 97 -23.90 12.88 11.23
C GLN A 97 -22.80 13.81 10.72
N TYR A 98 -21.75 14.02 11.52
CA TYR A 98 -20.58 14.80 11.14
C TYR A 98 -19.93 14.28 9.85
N PHE A 99 -19.64 12.97 9.80
CA PHE A 99 -19.06 12.36 8.60
C PHE A 99 -20.00 12.40 7.39
N SER A 100 -21.30 12.21 7.59
CA SER A 100 -22.27 12.27 6.49
C SER A 100 -22.27 13.65 5.83
N ILE A 101 -22.25 14.73 6.63
CA ILE A 101 -22.18 16.11 6.12
C ILE A 101 -20.86 16.36 5.38
N LEU A 102 -19.74 15.81 5.87
CA LEU A 102 -18.45 15.94 5.20
C LEU A 102 -18.40 15.19 3.86
N LEU A 103 -18.93 13.96 3.81
CA LEU A 103 -19.00 13.14 2.59
C LEU A 103 -19.86 13.80 1.50
N ASP A 104 -20.94 14.48 1.89
CA ASP A 104 -21.78 15.25 0.97
C ASP A 104 -21.04 16.44 0.36
N ARG A 105 -20.08 17.01 1.10
CA ARG A 105 -19.27 18.15 0.63
C ARG A 105 -18.08 17.77 -0.23
N GLY A 106 -17.39 16.69 0.09
CA GLY A 106 -16.14 16.37 -0.59
C GLY A 106 -15.43 15.16 -0.02
N GLN A 107 -14.11 15.14 -0.25
CA GLN A 107 -13.23 14.08 0.21
C GLN A 107 -12.87 14.27 1.69
N LEU A 108 -12.92 13.17 2.45
CA LEU A 108 -12.43 13.08 3.82
C LEU A 108 -10.91 13.08 3.86
N ASN A 109 -10.33 13.69 4.88
CA ASN A 109 -8.88 13.63 5.09
C ASN A 109 -8.44 12.26 5.66
N GLN A 110 -7.13 12.05 5.80
CA GLN A 110 -6.55 10.82 6.34
C GLN A 110 -7.18 10.40 7.69
N TYR A 111 -7.24 11.32 8.66
CA TYR A 111 -7.74 11.02 10.00
C TYR A 111 -9.24 10.72 10.01
N GLU A 112 -10.02 11.52 9.28
CA GLU A 112 -11.46 11.34 9.13
C GLU A 112 -11.78 10.01 8.45
N SER A 113 -11.01 9.61 7.44
CA SER A 113 -11.18 8.35 6.72
C SER A 113 -10.95 7.16 7.65
N VAL A 114 -9.89 7.19 8.46
CA VAL A 114 -9.60 6.13 9.45
C VAL A 114 -10.71 6.02 10.50
N GLU A 115 -11.12 7.15 11.09
CA GLU A 115 -12.13 7.17 12.16
C GLU A 115 -13.53 6.81 11.67
N LEU A 116 -13.88 7.15 10.41
CA LEU A 116 -15.12 6.68 9.79
C LEU A 116 -15.10 5.17 9.53
N CYS A 117 -13.97 4.64 9.05
CA CYS A 117 -13.88 3.25 8.63
C CYS A 117 -13.83 2.27 9.81
N ARG A 118 -13.26 2.67 10.95
CA ARG A 118 -13.15 1.83 12.15
C ARG A 118 -14.49 1.21 12.61
N PRO A 119 -15.57 1.98 12.88
CA PRO A 119 -16.85 1.40 13.28
C PRO A 119 -17.53 0.62 12.13
N VAL A 120 -17.34 1.05 10.89
CA VAL A 120 -17.93 0.40 9.70
C VAL A 120 -17.37 -1.00 9.49
N LEU A 121 -16.06 -1.16 9.70
CA LEU A 121 -15.37 -2.45 9.60
C LEU A 121 -15.76 -3.39 10.75
N VAL A 122 -15.85 -2.88 11.98
CA VAL A 122 -16.32 -3.66 13.14
C VAL A 122 -17.75 -4.17 12.95
N GLN A 123 -18.61 -3.37 12.30
CA GLN A 123 -19.98 -3.78 11.96
C GLN A 123 -20.06 -4.69 10.72
N GLY A 124 -18.93 -5.04 10.09
CA GLY A 124 -18.90 -5.90 8.90
C GLY A 124 -19.46 -5.25 7.63
N ARG A 125 -19.66 -3.93 7.61
CA ARG A 125 -20.28 -3.20 6.49
C ARG A 125 -19.26 -2.77 5.42
N LYS A 126 -18.41 -3.71 4.97
CA LYS A 126 -17.33 -3.42 4.01
C LYS A 126 -17.81 -2.85 2.65
N GLN A 127 -19.06 -3.13 2.27
CA GLN A 127 -19.68 -2.59 1.05
C GLN A 127 -19.73 -1.05 1.03
N LEU A 128 -19.90 -0.41 2.20
CA LEU A 128 -19.88 1.05 2.30
C LEU A 128 -18.48 1.60 1.98
N LEU A 129 -17.45 0.94 2.48
CA LEU A 129 -16.07 1.30 2.21
C LEU A 129 -15.73 1.15 0.73
N GLU A 130 -16.15 0.06 0.09
CA GLU A 130 -15.99 -0.12 -1.36
C GLU A 130 -16.67 0.99 -2.17
N LYS A 131 -17.87 1.43 -1.76
CA LYS A 131 -18.58 2.54 -2.40
C LYS A 131 -17.79 3.84 -2.26
N TRP A 132 -17.36 4.19 -1.05
CA TRP A 132 -16.61 5.42 -0.80
C TRP A 132 -15.24 5.46 -1.50
N LEU A 133 -14.58 4.30 -1.63
CA LEU A 133 -13.32 4.17 -2.39
C LEU A 133 -13.52 4.29 -3.90
N LYS A 134 -14.68 3.90 -4.44
CA LYS A 134 -15.03 4.07 -5.86
C LYS A 134 -15.41 5.51 -6.19
N GLU A 135 -16.01 6.22 -5.23
CA GLU A 135 -16.41 7.62 -5.36
C GLU A 135 -15.29 8.62 -4.99
N ASP A 136 -14.06 8.14 -4.74
CA ASP A 136 -12.90 8.92 -4.29
C ASP A 136 -13.23 9.85 -3.08
N LYS A 137 -14.09 9.37 -2.18
CA LYS A 137 -14.55 10.11 -1.00
C LYS A 137 -13.61 10.03 0.19
N LEU A 138 -12.66 9.10 0.17
CA LEU A 138 -11.72 8.86 1.26
C LEU A 138 -10.30 9.20 0.80
N GLU A 139 -9.55 9.88 1.66
CA GLU A 139 -8.11 9.97 1.51
C GLU A 139 -7.48 8.66 2.03
N CYS A 140 -6.80 7.97 1.13
CA CYS A 140 -6.20 6.68 1.43
C CYS A 140 -4.83 6.86 2.08
N SER A 141 -4.58 6.13 3.16
CA SER A 141 -3.32 6.16 3.91
C SER A 141 -2.84 4.76 4.27
N GLU A 142 -1.61 4.67 4.74
CA GLU A 142 -1.05 3.44 5.29
C GLU A 142 -1.90 2.87 6.44
N GLU A 143 -2.27 3.73 7.39
CA GLU A 143 -3.07 3.36 8.57
C GLU A 143 -4.45 2.83 8.18
N LEU A 144 -5.10 3.46 7.19
CA LEU A 144 -6.38 2.98 6.68
C LEU A 144 -6.24 1.61 6.03
N GLY A 145 -5.18 1.41 5.24
CA GLY A 145 -4.90 0.12 4.62
C GLY A 145 -4.67 -0.98 5.66
N ASP A 146 -3.94 -0.71 6.74
CA ASP A 146 -3.68 -1.70 7.80
C ASP A 146 -4.97 -2.13 8.50
N LEU A 147 -5.83 -1.15 8.79
CA LEU A 147 -7.13 -1.40 9.39
C LEU A 147 -7.98 -2.31 8.51
N VAL A 148 -8.02 -2.04 7.20
CA VAL A 148 -8.80 -2.82 6.22
C VAL A 148 -8.21 -4.21 5.99
N LYS A 149 -6.87 -4.34 6.04
CA LYS A 149 -6.17 -5.62 5.80
C LYS A 149 -6.60 -6.72 6.77
N SER A 150 -6.94 -6.35 8.01
CA SER A 150 -7.45 -7.29 9.02
C SER A 150 -8.77 -7.97 8.62
N VAL A 151 -9.52 -7.38 7.70
CA VAL A 151 -10.82 -7.87 7.22
C VAL A 151 -10.72 -8.42 5.81
N ASP A 152 -10.04 -7.70 4.89
CA ASP A 152 -9.97 -8.05 3.48
C ASP A 152 -8.68 -7.53 2.83
N VAL A 153 -7.78 -8.44 2.46
CA VAL A 153 -6.49 -8.12 1.83
C VAL A 153 -6.66 -7.49 0.45
N THR A 154 -7.70 -7.89 -0.31
CA THR A 154 -7.93 -7.37 -1.66
C THR A 154 -8.43 -5.93 -1.64
N LEU A 155 -9.26 -5.60 -0.65
CA LEU A 155 -9.70 -4.23 -0.42
C LEU A 155 -8.54 -3.37 0.10
N ALA A 156 -7.73 -3.89 1.01
CA ALA A 156 -6.54 -3.19 1.52
C ALA A 156 -5.55 -2.85 0.41
N LEU A 157 -5.32 -3.77 -0.54
CA LEU A 157 -4.51 -3.50 -1.74
C LEU A 157 -5.01 -2.26 -2.51
N SER A 158 -6.33 -2.12 -2.66
CA SER A 158 -6.95 -0.99 -3.33
C SER A 158 -6.76 0.34 -2.57
N VAL A 159 -6.70 0.27 -1.24
CA VAL A 159 -6.39 1.43 -0.38
C VAL A 159 -4.92 1.80 -0.50
N TYR A 160 -3.99 0.85 -0.36
CA TYR A 160 -2.55 1.12 -0.46
C TYR A 160 -2.12 1.65 -1.83
N LEU A 161 -2.75 1.18 -2.90
CA LEU A 161 -2.52 1.69 -4.26
C LEU A 161 -2.88 3.17 -4.39
N ARG A 162 -4.01 3.59 -3.78
CA ARG A 162 -4.44 5.00 -3.77
C ARG A 162 -3.64 5.85 -2.78
N GLY A 163 -3.23 5.27 -1.65
CA GLY A 163 -2.42 5.92 -0.63
C GLY A 163 -0.93 6.00 -0.97
N ASN A 164 -0.52 5.51 -2.13
CA ASN A 164 0.87 5.54 -2.61
C ASN A 164 1.87 4.95 -1.59
N VAL A 165 1.60 3.74 -1.10
CA VAL A 165 2.48 3.01 -0.16
C VAL A 165 3.06 1.75 -0.84
N PRO A 166 4.16 1.86 -1.63
CA PRO A 166 4.62 0.78 -2.51
C PRO A 166 4.99 -0.51 -1.79
N GLN A 167 5.62 -0.40 -0.62
CA GLN A 167 6.05 -1.55 0.17
C GLN A 167 4.86 -2.45 0.55
N LYS A 168 3.75 -1.86 1.02
CA LYS A 168 2.56 -2.63 1.42
C LYS A 168 1.75 -3.11 0.22
N VAL A 169 1.72 -2.36 -0.88
CA VAL A 169 1.13 -2.84 -2.15
C VAL A 169 1.80 -4.13 -2.60
N ILE A 170 3.15 -4.18 -2.57
CA ILE A 170 3.92 -5.35 -2.98
C ILE A 170 3.67 -6.54 -2.05
N GLN A 171 3.63 -6.30 -0.73
CA GLN A 171 3.28 -7.34 0.25
C GLN A 171 1.86 -7.89 0.00
N CYS A 172 0.88 -7.03 -0.27
CA CYS A 172 -0.47 -7.48 -0.60
C CYS A 172 -0.53 -8.26 -1.92
N PHE A 173 0.21 -7.85 -2.95
CA PHE A 173 0.30 -8.65 -4.19
C PHE A 173 0.90 -10.04 -3.95
N ALA A 174 1.92 -10.13 -3.10
CA ALA A 174 2.53 -11.41 -2.72
C ALA A 174 1.54 -12.31 -1.96
N GLU A 175 0.80 -11.76 -0.98
CA GLU A 175 -0.21 -12.50 -0.21
C GLU A 175 -1.40 -12.97 -1.07
N VAL A 176 -1.84 -12.15 -2.04
CA VAL A 176 -2.93 -12.51 -2.97
C VAL A 176 -2.45 -13.46 -4.09
N GLY A 177 -1.13 -13.64 -4.25
CA GLY A 177 -0.53 -14.48 -5.29
C GLY A 177 -0.45 -13.82 -6.67
N GLN A 178 -0.68 -12.50 -6.79
CA GLN A 178 -0.57 -11.76 -8.04
C GLN A 178 0.87 -11.32 -8.32
N LEU A 179 1.77 -12.31 -8.43
CA LEU A 179 3.22 -12.13 -8.51
C LEU A 179 3.67 -11.37 -9.76
N ASN A 180 3.00 -11.59 -10.88
CA ASN A 180 3.26 -10.90 -12.15
C ASN A 180 3.10 -9.37 -12.04
N LYS A 181 2.20 -8.90 -11.16
CA LYS A 181 1.95 -7.46 -10.98
C LYS A 181 3.00 -6.78 -10.09
N ILE A 182 3.73 -7.54 -9.26
CA ILE A 182 4.75 -6.98 -8.36
C ILE A 182 5.81 -6.23 -9.16
N VAL A 183 6.42 -6.91 -10.13
CA VAL A 183 7.49 -6.33 -10.96
C VAL A 183 6.97 -5.17 -11.81
N MET A 184 5.77 -5.32 -12.40
CA MET A 184 5.15 -4.27 -13.21
C MET A 184 4.87 -3.01 -12.39
N TYR A 185 4.33 -3.17 -11.18
CA TYR A 185 4.04 -2.06 -10.29
C TYR A 185 5.33 -1.37 -9.83
N ALA A 186 6.32 -2.14 -9.35
CA ALA A 186 7.63 -1.64 -8.92
C ALA A 186 8.29 -0.74 -9.99
N LYS A 187 8.31 -1.20 -11.25
CA LYS A 187 8.82 -0.40 -12.38
C LYS A 187 8.00 0.85 -12.64
N LYS A 188 6.66 0.75 -12.58
CA LYS A 188 5.76 1.89 -12.84
C LYS A 188 5.91 3.01 -11.81
N VAL A 189 6.11 2.67 -10.53
CA VAL A 189 6.28 3.67 -9.47
C VAL A 189 7.75 4.04 -9.21
N GLY A 190 8.70 3.40 -9.90
CA GLY A 190 10.13 3.62 -9.69
C GLY A 190 10.62 3.16 -8.31
N TYR A 191 9.97 2.15 -7.72
CA TYR A 191 10.32 1.60 -6.40
C TYR A 191 11.02 0.25 -6.57
N THR A 192 12.22 0.12 -6.02
CA THR A 192 13.00 -1.13 -6.04
C THR A 192 12.92 -1.83 -4.67
N PRO A 193 12.05 -2.84 -4.51
CA PRO A 193 12.00 -3.63 -3.28
C PRO A 193 13.24 -4.51 -3.13
N ASP A 194 13.50 -4.99 -1.91
CA ASP A 194 14.39 -6.12 -1.69
C ASP A 194 13.70 -7.41 -2.19
N TYR A 195 14.00 -7.78 -3.44
CA TYR A 195 13.42 -8.95 -4.09
C TYR A 195 13.79 -10.26 -3.43
N ILE A 196 14.99 -10.36 -2.82
CA ILE A 196 15.44 -11.58 -2.14
C ILE A 196 14.67 -11.78 -0.85
N GLN A 197 14.52 -10.72 -0.05
CA GLN A 197 13.73 -10.80 1.17
C GLN A 197 12.24 -11.05 0.88
N LEU A 198 11.73 -10.47 -0.19
CA LEU A 198 10.36 -10.74 -0.65
C LEU A 198 10.19 -12.19 -1.10
N LEU A 199 11.13 -12.72 -1.88
CA LEU A 199 11.14 -14.13 -2.29
C LEU A 199 11.18 -15.05 -1.08
N ARG A 200 12.05 -14.79 -0.09
CA ARG A 200 12.14 -15.58 1.15
C ARG A 200 10.80 -15.66 1.87
N ASN A 201 10.06 -14.55 1.92
CA ASN A 201 8.72 -14.52 2.52
C ASN A 201 7.69 -15.33 1.69
N ILE A 202 7.74 -15.22 0.36
CA ILE A 202 6.84 -15.94 -0.54
C ILE A 202 7.09 -17.44 -0.46
N VAL A 203 8.35 -17.91 -0.55
CA VAL A 203 8.70 -19.34 -0.48
C VAL A 203 8.23 -19.95 0.84
N ARG A 204 8.36 -19.21 1.95
CA ARG A 204 7.90 -19.67 3.27
C ARG A 204 6.39 -19.85 3.34
N ALA A 205 5.63 -18.99 2.66
CA ALA A 205 4.18 -19.07 2.63
C ALA A 205 3.67 -20.09 1.61
N ASN A 206 4.24 -20.09 0.40
CA ASN A 206 3.91 -20.98 -0.69
C ASN A 206 5.14 -21.17 -1.63
N PRO A 207 5.80 -22.34 -1.59
CA PRO A 207 6.98 -22.62 -2.41
C PRO A 207 6.75 -22.58 -3.92
N GLU A 208 5.57 -22.97 -4.41
CA GLU A 208 5.25 -22.96 -5.85
C GLU A 208 5.14 -21.54 -6.39
N ASN A 209 4.49 -20.66 -5.62
CA ASN A 209 4.48 -19.23 -5.89
C ASN A 209 5.90 -18.65 -5.85
N GLY A 210 6.74 -19.13 -4.92
CA GLY A 210 8.15 -18.78 -4.85
C GLY A 210 8.91 -19.07 -6.14
N ALA A 211 8.77 -20.29 -6.69
CA ALA A 211 9.41 -20.68 -7.95
C ALA A 211 8.94 -19.79 -9.11
N THR A 212 7.63 -19.55 -9.21
CA THR A 212 7.06 -18.68 -10.24
C THR A 212 7.57 -17.24 -10.12
N PHE A 213 7.67 -16.71 -8.89
CA PHE A 213 8.21 -15.38 -8.65
C PHE A 213 9.70 -15.28 -8.99
N ALA A 214 10.49 -16.28 -8.60
CA ALA A 214 11.91 -16.37 -8.95
C ALA A 214 12.11 -16.34 -10.48
N SER A 215 11.30 -17.08 -11.24
CA SER A 215 11.32 -17.01 -12.71
C SER A 215 11.06 -15.59 -13.20
N TYR A 216 10.12 -14.83 -12.64
CA TYR A 216 9.87 -13.43 -13.03
C TYR A 216 11.02 -12.47 -12.70
N LEU A 217 11.82 -12.75 -11.66
CA LEU A 217 12.97 -11.90 -11.29
C LEU A 217 14.13 -12.01 -12.29
N VAL A 218 14.23 -13.15 -12.97
CA VAL A 218 15.32 -13.44 -13.93
C VAL A 218 14.82 -13.35 -15.38
N SER A 219 13.53 -13.59 -15.62
CA SER A 219 12.89 -13.54 -16.93
C SER A 219 12.52 -12.09 -17.31
N GLY A 220 13.48 -11.36 -17.84
CA GLY A 220 13.29 -10.02 -18.40
C GLY A 220 14.58 -9.50 -19.05
N ASP A 221 14.51 -8.31 -19.67
CA ASP A 221 15.68 -7.65 -20.26
C ASP A 221 16.75 -7.27 -19.21
N GLU A 222 16.33 -7.16 -17.95
CA GLU A 222 17.18 -6.84 -16.81
C GLU A 222 16.95 -7.88 -15.71
N GLN A 223 18.03 -8.49 -15.23
CA GLN A 223 18.01 -9.40 -14.09
C GLN A 223 17.81 -8.59 -12.81
N LEU A 224 16.68 -8.80 -12.14
CA LEU A 224 16.30 -8.06 -10.92
C LEU A 224 16.91 -8.66 -9.65
N ALA A 225 17.38 -9.91 -9.72
CA ALA A 225 17.99 -10.62 -8.61
C ALA A 225 19.04 -11.62 -9.11
N ASP A 226 20.05 -11.86 -8.28
CA ASP A 226 21.11 -12.83 -8.59
C ASP A 226 20.61 -14.27 -8.43
N ILE A 227 20.94 -15.13 -9.40
CA ILE A 227 20.48 -16.52 -9.43
C ILE A 227 21.04 -17.32 -8.25
N ASN A 228 22.29 -17.08 -7.82
CA ASN A 228 22.86 -17.80 -6.68
C ASN A 228 22.11 -17.46 -5.38
N GLN A 229 21.77 -16.18 -5.18
CA GLN A 229 20.99 -15.75 -4.01
C GLN A 229 19.58 -16.37 -4.01
N ILE A 230 18.94 -16.48 -5.18
CA ILE A 230 17.64 -17.17 -5.31
C ILE A 230 17.76 -18.64 -4.93
N VAL A 231 18.81 -19.33 -5.42
CA VAL A 231 19.08 -20.74 -5.09
C VAL A 231 19.30 -20.90 -3.59
N ASP A 232 20.09 -20.02 -2.97
CA ASP A 232 20.33 -20.04 -1.53
C ASP A 232 19.02 -19.96 -0.74
N VAL A 233 18.08 -19.09 -1.13
CA VAL A 233 16.75 -18.97 -0.48
C VAL A 233 15.94 -20.27 -0.55
N PHE A 234 15.92 -20.96 -1.70
CA PHE A 234 15.21 -22.25 -1.79
C PHE A 234 15.89 -23.34 -0.96
N MET A 235 17.22 -23.38 -0.97
CA MET A 235 17.99 -24.38 -0.23
C MET A 235 17.91 -24.16 1.29
N GLU A 236 17.91 -22.91 1.76
CA GLU A 236 17.66 -22.54 3.17
C GLU A 236 16.32 -23.13 3.68
N GLN A 237 15.32 -23.26 2.81
CA GLN A 237 14.00 -23.78 3.14
C GLN A 237 13.79 -25.26 2.74
N ASN A 238 14.84 -25.95 2.32
CA ASN A 238 14.80 -27.34 1.83
C ASN A 238 13.85 -27.58 0.64
N MET A 239 13.64 -26.56 -0.19
CA MET A 239 12.73 -26.59 -1.34
C MET A 239 13.46 -27.04 -2.63
N LEU A 240 14.04 -28.24 -2.60
CA LEU A 240 14.88 -28.77 -3.68
C LEU A 240 14.11 -28.87 -5.02
N GLN A 241 12.89 -29.40 -5.00
CA GLN A 241 12.11 -29.62 -6.22
C GLN A 241 11.79 -28.29 -6.94
N GLN A 242 11.40 -27.27 -6.18
CA GLN A 242 11.10 -25.93 -6.67
C GLN A 242 12.36 -25.25 -7.21
N CYS A 243 13.49 -25.39 -6.49
CA CYS A 243 14.79 -24.89 -6.93
C CYS A 243 15.22 -25.52 -8.26
N THR A 244 15.11 -26.84 -8.39
CA THR A 244 15.42 -27.58 -9.63
C THR A 244 14.53 -27.10 -10.78
N SER A 245 13.22 -27.00 -10.56
CA SER A 245 12.28 -26.53 -11.58
C SER A 245 12.64 -25.12 -12.09
N PHE A 246 12.93 -24.20 -11.18
CA PHE A 246 13.37 -22.85 -11.50
C PHE A 246 14.69 -22.83 -12.30
N LEU A 247 15.72 -23.54 -11.81
CA LEU A 247 17.03 -23.55 -12.45
C LEU A 247 17.02 -24.22 -13.83
N VAL A 248 16.21 -25.26 -14.03
CA VAL A 248 16.06 -25.90 -15.35
C VAL A 248 15.54 -24.89 -16.38
N ASP A 249 14.54 -24.08 -16.02
CA ASP A 249 14.01 -23.05 -16.92
C ASP A 249 14.98 -21.86 -17.08
N ALA A 250 15.64 -21.43 -16.00
CA ALA A 250 16.60 -20.33 -16.04
C ALA A 250 17.85 -20.65 -16.90
N LEU A 251 18.30 -21.91 -16.88
CA LEU A 251 19.52 -22.36 -17.56
C LEU A 251 19.27 -23.00 -18.93
N LYS A 252 18.03 -22.99 -19.43
CA LYS A 252 17.64 -23.66 -20.69
C LYS A 252 18.43 -23.21 -21.94
N HIS A 253 19.08 -22.06 -21.88
CA HIS A 253 19.90 -21.53 -22.97
C HIS A 253 21.34 -22.06 -22.95
N ASN A 254 21.70 -22.86 -21.95
CA ASN A 254 22.97 -23.57 -21.81
C ASN A 254 24.20 -22.68 -22.09
N ARG A 255 24.28 -21.52 -21.43
CA ARG A 255 25.36 -20.56 -21.70
C ARG A 255 26.65 -20.99 -20.97
N PRO A 256 27.84 -20.81 -21.55
CA PRO A 256 29.10 -21.17 -20.89
C PRO A 256 29.34 -20.46 -19.55
N GLN A 257 28.87 -19.21 -19.42
CA GLN A 257 29.00 -18.40 -18.21
C GLN A 257 28.20 -18.97 -17.03
N GLU A 258 27.21 -19.81 -17.31
CA GLU A 258 26.33 -20.44 -16.31
C GLU A 258 26.85 -21.82 -15.88
N GLY A 259 28.02 -22.26 -16.35
CA GLY A 259 28.63 -23.56 -16.01
C GLY A 259 28.69 -23.86 -14.50
N PRO A 260 29.07 -22.90 -13.63
CA PRO A 260 29.02 -23.10 -12.18
C PRO A 260 27.60 -23.37 -11.66
N LEU A 261 26.58 -22.69 -12.19
CA LEU A 261 25.18 -22.90 -11.82
C LEU A 261 24.65 -24.26 -12.30
N GLN A 262 25.07 -24.69 -13.50
CA GLN A 262 24.76 -26.04 -14.00
C GLN A 262 25.36 -27.12 -13.09
N THR A 263 26.62 -26.94 -12.67
CA THR A 263 27.29 -27.86 -11.73
C THR A 263 26.53 -27.93 -10.41
N ARG A 264 26.17 -26.77 -9.86
CA ARG A 264 25.41 -26.65 -8.61
C ARG A 264 24.03 -27.31 -8.69
N LEU A 265 23.31 -27.14 -9.81
CA LEU A 265 22.02 -27.78 -10.07
C LEU A 265 22.13 -29.30 -10.02
N LEU A 266 23.13 -29.85 -10.70
CA LEU A 266 23.34 -31.30 -10.76
C LEU A 266 23.80 -31.85 -9.41
N GLU A 267 24.73 -31.17 -8.74
CA GLU A 267 25.22 -31.53 -7.41
C GLU A 267 24.07 -31.65 -6.39
N MET A 268 23.22 -30.61 -6.27
CA MET A 268 22.14 -30.64 -5.29
C MET A 268 21.11 -31.74 -5.58
N ASN A 269 20.85 -32.08 -6.85
CA ASN A 269 19.96 -33.18 -7.20
C ASN A 269 20.63 -34.54 -7.02
N LEU A 270 21.92 -34.70 -7.30
CA LEU A 270 22.63 -35.96 -7.04
C LEU A 270 22.69 -36.31 -5.55
N ILE A 271 22.78 -35.30 -4.68
CA ILE A 271 22.78 -35.50 -3.23
C ILE A 271 21.35 -35.71 -2.71
N GLY A 272 20.38 -34.90 -3.14
CA GLY A 272 19.03 -34.88 -2.56
C GLY A 272 17.98 -35.73 -3.29
N ALA A 273 18.09 -35.89 -4.60
CA ALA A 273 17.11 -36.59 -5.44
C ALA A 273 17.76 -37.20 -6.72
N PRO A 274 18.57 -38.28 -6.59
CA PRO A 274 19.36 -38.84 -7.70
C PRO A 274 18.55 -39.18 -8.98
N GLN A 275 17.30 -39.60 -8.81
CA GLN A 275 16.40 -39.92 -9.93
C GLN A 275 16.07 -38.68 -10.79
N VAL A 276 15.97 -37.50 -10.17
CA VAL A 276 15.74 -36.23 -10.89
C VAL A 276 17.00 -35.82 -11.64
N ALA A 277 18.18 -36.01 -11.04
CA ALA A 277 19.45 -35.78 -11.72
C ALA A 277 19.58 -36.67 -12.98
N ASP A 278 19.25 -37.97 -12.89
CA ASP A 278 19.27 -38.88 -14.03
C ASP A 278 18.29 -38.49 -15.14
N ALA A 279 17.10 -38.00 -14.77
CA ALA A 279 16.15 -37.44 -15.72
C ALA A 279 16.73 -36.21 -16.43
N ILE A 280 17.38 -35.30 -15.70
CA ILE A 280 18.05 -34.12 -16.27
C ILE A 280 19.17 -34.55 -17.23
N PHE A 281 20.01 -35.52 -16.88
CA PHE A 281 21.05 -36.03 -17.78
C PHE A 281 20.47 -36.58 -19.08
N SER A 282 19.36 -37.32 -18.99
CA SER A 282 18.68 -37.90 -20.16
C SER A 282 18.21 -36.86 -21.18
N THR A 283 17.92 -35.64 -20.72
CA THR A 283 17.47 -34.55 -21.62
C THR A 283 18.61 -33.87 -22.39
N ASN A 284 19.87 -34.12 -22.03
CA ASN A 284 21.06 -33.47 -22.64
C ASN A 284 20.98 -31.93 -22.69
N MET A 285 20.33 -31.29 -21.72
CA MET A 285 20.13 -29.83 -21.70
C MET A 285 21.39 -29.02 -21.36
N PHE A 286 22.36 -29.62 -20.65
CA PHE A 286 23.52 -28.91 -20.09
C PHE A 286 24.84 -29.50 -20.59
N SER A 287 25.82 -28.63 -20.89
CA SER A 287 27.14 -29.07 -21.40
C SER A 287 28.35 -28.41 -20.74
N HIS A 288 28.15 -27.42 -19.88
CA HIS A 288 29.22 -26.56 -19.35
C HIS A 288 29.52 -26.77 -17.86
N TYR A 289 28.94 -27.79 -17.23
CA TYR A 289 29.23 -28.16 -15.83
C TYR A 289 30.58 -28.87 -15.67
N ASP A 290 31.09 -28.91 -14.44
CA ASP A 290 32.30 -29.66 -14.07
C ASP A 290 32.04 -31.17 -14.13
N ARG A 291 32.44 -31.79 -15.25
CA ARG A 291 32.24 -33.22 -15.50
C ARG A 291 32.96 -34.11 -14.49
N ALA A 292 34.18 -33.74 -14.08
CA ALA A 292 34.98 -34.55 -13.16
C ALA A 292 34.33 -34.60 -11.78
N HIS A 293 33.82 -33.46 -11.31
CA HIS A 293 33.09 -33.39 -10.04
C HIS A 293 31.76 -34.17 -10.10
N ILE A 294 30.98 -33.98 -11.17
CA ILE A 294 29.68 -34.66 -11.35
C ILE A 294 29.85 -36.17 -11.49
N ALA A 295 30.87 -36.67 -12.19
CA ALA A 295 31.16 -38.10 -12.30
C ALA A 295 31.34 -38.76 -10.91
N GLN A 296 32.12 -38.13 -10.02
CA GLN A 296 32.32 -38.62 -8.66
C GLN A 296 31.03 -38.65 -7.83
N LEU A 297 30.13 -37.68 -8.05
CA LEU A 297 28.83 -37.66 -7.37
C LEU A 297 27.87 -38.70 -7.94
N CYS A 298 27.90 -38.95 -9.24
CA CYS A 298 27.14 -40.04 -9.87
C CYS A 298 27.54 -41.41 -9.32
N GLU A 299 28.84 -41.67 -9.13
CA GLU A 299 29.31 -42.91 -8.48
C GLU A 299 28.75 -43.05 -7.07
N LYS A 300 28.83 -42.00 -6.25
CA LYS A 300 28.33 -41.98 -4.87
C LYS A 300 26.80 -42.15 -4.81
N ALA A 301 26.08 -41.65 -5.79
CA ALA A 301 24.63 -41.77 -5.90
C ALA A 301 24.17 -43.13 -6.47
N GLY A 302 25.09 -44.02 -6.85
CA GLY A 302 24.79 -45.34 -7.42
C GLY A 302 24.47 -45.32 -8.93
N LEU A 303 24.67 -44.18 -9.61
CA LEU A 303 24.44 -44.00 -11.04
C LEU A 303 25.73 -44.32 -11.84
N LEU A 304 26.21 -45.55 -11.73
CA LEU A 304 27.50 -45.98 -12.30
C LEU A 304 27.59 -45.80 -13.81
N GLN A 305 26.48 -46.01 -14.53
CA GLN A 305 26.45 -45.81 -15.99
C GLN A 305 26.69 -44.35 -16.37
N ARG A 306 26.08 -43.40 -15.63
CA ARG A 306 26.28 -41.96 -15.85
C ARG A 306 27.69 -41.51 -15.47
N ALA A 307 28.27 -42.09 -14.42
CA ALA A 307 29.65 -41.81 -14.04
C ALA A 307 30.66 -42.13 -15.16
N LEU A 308 30.41 -43.20 -15.94
CA LEU A 308 31.25 -43.59 -17.07
C LEU A 308 31.04 -42.74 -18.34
N GLU A 309 29.89 -42.06 -18.44
CA GLU A 309 29.54 -41.19 -19.57
C GLU A 309 30.17 -39.79 -19.47
N HIS A 310 30.82 -39.47 -18.36
CA HIS A 310 31.43 -38.16 -18.05
C HIS A 310 32.95 -38.21 -18.01
#